data_AF-A0A9P6Y5B7-F1
#
_entry.id   AF-A0A9P6Y5B7-F1
#
_cell.length_a   1.000
_cell.length_b   1.000
_cell.length_c   1.000
_cell.angle_alpha   90.00
_cell.angle_beta   90.00
_cell.angle_gamma   90.00
#
_symmetry.space_group_name_H-M   'P 1'
#
loop_
_entity.id
_entity.type
_entity.pdbx_description
1 polymer ?
#
loop_
_entity_poly.entity_id
_entity_poly.type
_entity_poly.pdbx_seq_one_letter_code
_entity_poly.pdbx_strand_id
1 'polypeptide(L)'
;MTSAQKRKQPILTRDLIEERLHEQKRIKLQLQLTPCRNYNYPNRPSLCGNCTRRSGPCCFIDLRAFKVEKDSSLTFGPYFPSATGKDPLQAKTHTSFKPQTTTKESKKYIIKYLKPLLKEIIVQELEAVKDTKMSPIRRQFIEGYSHACDKCLTSIFNLHYVCATCSYEVCPKCFSNKKWKNCLRAIPHSPDHFLLYKKYSKKSNKEIIVRLFKNPRSTEERPIIKQSLLAQPALVKANAVSSDVPCVSEDRVDAHPTLPALLKVTIKSSGILKEPTSPKPVNGVLDVTCAETNRSRPKKIRIVMDQGPTCMTKSYHSLTLKEFQAQWAQRKPVVVTDSLAKSNLEWTPEYFTRNYGKETIEVIDCVSDKAHSTTVEEYFKAFSEPANRKGYARKLGASQILKVKDWPPTENIAMKFPELYNDFMATVPMPEYASAGGYFNLANRLPKECLPPDLGPKMFISYEAGKTNLHCDMADAVNILHYASHVTVPPAEGPPAPAAIWHVFPSERLVELSDWLWKKHKAFLKKWHPIHSQSLFLEEEQLVALAADTGIRPWVIHQHPGDAVFIPAGCPHQVRNCRGAIKCAVDFLSPENLEMSASITNQFSKLPKIDALQLKSTLLFAWKELMDE
;
A
#
# COMPACT_ATOMS: atom_id res chain seq x y z
N MET A 1 -21.32 24.47 48.73
CA MET A 1 -20.29 24.18 47.69
C MET A 1 -20.87 24.55 46.33
N THR A 2 -20.23 25.44 45.57
CA THR A 2 -20.76 25.92 44.28
C THR A 2 -20.31 25.04 43.11
N SER A 3 -21.17 24.88 42.10
CA SER A 3 -20.85 24.08 40.91
C SER A 3 -19.70 24.71 40.12
N ALA A 4 -18.60 23.97 39.94
CA ALA A 4 -17.51 24.36 39.06
C ALA A 4 -18.00 24.42 37.60
N GLN A 5 -18.43 25.60 37.15
CA GLN A 5 -18.79 25.85 35.76
C GLN A 5 -17.60 25.48 34.87
N LYS A 6 -17.78 24.44 34.03
CA LYS A 6 -16.81 24.08 32.98
C LYS A 6 -16.74 25.24 31.98
N ARG A 7 -15.85 26.21 32.23
CA ARG A 7 -15.59 27.34 31.31
C ARG A 7 -15.37 26.78 29.91
N LYS A 8 -16.30 27.06 28.99
CA LYS A 8 -16.19 26.65 27.58
C LYS A 8 -14.90 27.27 27.02
N GLN A 9 -14.11 26.48 26.31
CA GLN A 9 -12.88 26.99 25.70
C GLN A 9 -13.25 28.10 24.69
N PRO A 10 -12.50 29.22 24.64
CA PRO A 10 -12.77 30.27 23.68
C PRO A 10 -12.59 29.72 22.26
N ILE A 11 -13.66 29.76 21.47
CA ILE A 11 -13.62 29.48 20.05
C ILE A 11 -12.96 30.68 19.36
N LEU A 12 -11.96 30.44 18.52
CA LEU A 12 -11.25 31.50 17.83
C LEU A 12 -11.98 31.80 16.51
N THR A 13 -12.58 32.98 16.42
CA THR A 13 -13.21 33.48 15.19
C THR A 13 -12.14 33.93 14.19
N ARG A 14 -12.52 34.06 12.91
CA ARG A 14 -11.64 34.57 11.86
C ARG A 14 -11.06 35.94 12.24
N ASP A 15 -11.90 36.87 12.69
CA ASP A 15 -11.51 38.24 12.96
C ASP A 15 -10.48 38.32 14.08
N LEU A 16 -10.68 37.56 15.17
CA LEU A 16 -9.73 37.45 16.29
C LEU A 16 -8.41 36.76 15.87
N ILE A 17 -8.45 35.83 14.90
CA ILE A 17 -7.27 35.19 14.33
C ILE A 17 -6.50 36.18 13.43
N GLU A 18 -7.19 36.96 12.60
CA GLU A 18 -6.59 37.96 11.72
C GLU A 18 -6.00 39.13 12.52
N GLU A 19 -6.75 39.68 13.48
CA GLU A 19 -6.30 40.68 14.46
C GLU A 19 -4.96 40.28 15.09
N ARG A 20 -4.91 39.10 15.70
CA ARG A 20 -3.68 38.57 16.34
C ARG A 20 -2.54 38.36 15.35
N LEU A 21 -2.83 37.96 14.10
CA LEU A 21 -1.83 37.84 13.04
C LEU A 21 -1.35 39.20 12.48
N HIS A 22 -2.08 40.29 12.73
CA HIS A 22 -1.59 41.65 12.56
C HIS A 22 -0.78 42.12 13.78
N GLU A 23 -1.28 41.91 15.00
CA GLU A 23 -0.64 42.32 16.26
C GLU A 23 0.73 41.68 16.50
N GLN A 24 0.94 40.41 16.11
CA GLN A 24 2.19 39.67 16.35
C GLN A 24 3.48 40.39 15.87
N LYS A 25 3.35 41.35 14.94
CA LYS A 25 4.48 42.16 14.42
C LYS A 25 4.90 43.29 15.37
N ARG A 26 4.11 43.59 16.40
CA ARG A 26 4.27 44.74 17.32
C ARG A 26 4.62 44.33 18.76
N ILE A 27 4.66 43.03 19.06
CA ILE A 27 4.78 42.49 20.42
C ILE A 27 5.81 41.36 20.50
N LYS A 28 6.49 41.25 21.64
CA LYS A 28 7.41 40.13 21.92
C LYS A 28 6.58 38.90 22.33
N LEU A 29 6.76 37.79 21.63
CA LEU A 29 6.03 36.53 21.85
C LEU A 29 6.98 35.40 22.27
N GLN A 30 6.53 34.55 23.20
CA GLN A 30 7.20 33.28 23.53
C GLN A 30 6.54 32.12 22.77
N LEU A 31 7.34 31.35 22.02
CA LEU A 31 6.89 30.17 21.29
C LEU A 31 6.57 29.01 22.24
N GLN A 32 5.54 28.22 21.93
CA GLN A 32 5.19 27.02 22.69
C GLN A 32 6.18 25.89 22.37
N LEU A 33 7.21 25.73 23.18
CA LEU A 33 8.27 24.71 22.97
C LEU A 33 8.00 23.38 23.69
N THR A 34 7.05 23.35 24.64
CA THR A 34 6.71 22.14 25.41
C THR A 34 5.25 21.68 25.15
N PRO A 35 4.85 20.47 25.58
CA PRO A 35 3.48 20.00 25.42
C PRO A 35 2.45 20.95 26.05
N CYS A 36 1.34 21.23 25.37
CA CYS A 36 0.36 22.23 25.82
C CYS A 36 -0.30 21.91 27.17
N ARG A 37 -0.21 20.65 27.65
CA ARG A 37 -0.62 20.26 29.01
C ARG A 37 0.26 20.84 30.13
N ASN A 38 1.49 21.27 29.81
CA ASN A 38 2.45 21.84 30.76
C ASN A 38 2.19 23.33 31.04
N TYR A 39 1.47 24.03 30.16
CA TYR A 39 1.20 25.48 30.28
C TYR A 39 -0.05 25.74 31.13
N ASN A 40 0.12 25.90 32.44
CA ASN A 40 -0.96 25.95 33.42
C ASN A 40 -1.39 27.38 33.82
N TYR A 41 -1.82 28.19 32.85
CA TYR A 41 -2.23 29.58 33.09
C TYR A 41 -3.73 29.73 33.43
N PRO A 42 -4.16 30.80 34.14
CA PRO A 42 -5.56 31.04 34.50
C PRO A 42 -6.52 31.11 33.29
N ASN A 43 -6.04 31.63 32.16
CA ASN A 43 -6.77 31.72 30.89
C ASN A 43 -6.08 30.86 29.80
N ARG A 44 -5.59 29.66 30.15
CA ARG A 44 -4.84 28.80 29.21
C ARG A 44 -5.68 28.42 27.96
N PRO A 45 -5.04 28.31 26.78
CA PRO A 45 -5.71 27.87 25.56
C PRO A 45 -6.26 26.44 25.63
N SER A 46 -6.98 26.07 24.56
CA SER A 46 -7.31 24.68 24.25
C SER A 46 -6.08 23.75 24.29
N LEU A 47 -6.28 22.57 24.86
CA LEU A 47 -5.37 21.44 24.72
C LEU A 47 -5.57 20.77 23.35
N CYS A 48 -4.50 20.26 22.73
CA CYS A 48 -4.64 19.38 21.58
C CYS A 48 -5.11 17.98 22.01
N GLY A 49 -5.71 17.23 21.08
CA GLY A 49 -6.22 15.88 21.35
C GLY A 49 -5.18 14.94 21.97
N ASN A 50 -3.93 15.01 21.50
CA ASN A 50 -2.80 14.23 22.02
C ASN A 50 -2.53 14.54 23.49
N CYS A 51 -2.48 15.82 23.88
CA CYS A 51 -2.30 16.21 25.27
C CYS A 51 -3.52 15.88 26.15
N THR A 52 -4.75 15.98 25.63
CA THR A 52 -5.97 15.58 26.34
C THR A 52 -6.02 14.07 26.61
N ARG A 53 -5.66 13.25 25.62
CA ARG A 53 -5.58 11.78 25.72
C ARG A 53 -4.29 11.27 26.39
N ARG A 54 -3.34 12.17 26.66
CA ARG A 54 -1.95 11.90 27.08
C ARG A 54 -1.11 11.06 26.11
N SER A 55 -1.59 10.84 24.88
CA SER A 55 -1.00 9.98 23.84
C SER A 55 -0.14 10.76 22.82
N GLY A 56 1.14 10.41 22.69
CA GLY A 56 2.03 10.94 21.65
C GLY A 56 2.47 12.43 21.83
N PRO A 57 3.25 12.97 20.87
CA PRO A 57 3.78 14.32 20.94
C PRO A 57 2.69 15.40 20.80
N CYS A 58 2.99 16.61 21.27
CA CYS A 58 2.05 17.73 21.19
C CYS A 58 2.20 18.48 19.86
N CYS A 59 1.20 18.34 18.99
CA CYS A 59 1.10 19.06 17.71
C CYS A 59 0.97 20.60 17.82
N PHE A 60 0.87 21.19 19.02
CA PHE A 60 0.97 22.64 19.22
C PHE A 60 2.40 23.15 19.47
N ILE A 61 3.39 22.26 19.59
CA ILE A 61 4.81 22.65 19.64
C ILE A 61 5.20 23.32 18.32
N ASP A 62 5.96 24.41 18.39
CA ASP A 62 6.35 25.29 17.26
C ASP A 62 5.19 25.85 16.42
N LEU A 63 3.95 25.73 16.89
CA LEU A 63 2.73 26.10 16.16
C LEU A 63 1.99 27.30 16.78
N ARG A 64 2.13 27.51 18.09
CA ARG A 64 1.49 28.61 18.85
C ARG A 64 2.51 29.41 19.65
N ALA A 65 2.23 30.69 19.87
CA ALA A 65 3.00 31.55 20.77
C ALA A 65 2.07 32.43 21.63
N PHE A 66 2.63 33.04 22.67
CA PHE A 66 1.90 33.81 23.68
C PHE A 66 2.60 35.12 24.04
N LYS A 67 1.83 36.14 24.41
CA LYS A 67 2.37 37.34 25.08
C LYS A 67 2.50 37.03 26.57
N VAL A 68 3.73 37.15 27.07
CA VAL A 68 4.14 36.84 28.45
C VAL A 68 4.71 38.12 29.05
N GLU A 69 4.25 38.51 30.24
CA GLU A 69 4.77 39.70 30.95
C GLU A 69 6.02 39.36 31.79
N LYS A 70 6.64 40.37 32.40
CA LYS A 70 7.88 40.21 33.18
C LYS A 70 7.77 39.26 34.38
N ASP A 71 6.56 39.08 34.92
CA ASP A 71 6.23 38.15 36.02
C ASP A 71 5.91 36.72 35.54
N SER A 72 6.08 36.44 34.24
CA SER A 72 5.67 35.19 33.56
C SER A 72 4.15 34.95 33.47
N SER A 73 3.31 35.94 33.76
CA SER A 73 1.86 35.86 33.51
C SER A 73 1.55 35.93 32.01
N LEU A 74 0.44 35.29 31.59
CA LEU A 74 -0.11 35.47 30.24
C LEU A 74 -1.13 36.59 30.23
N THR A 75 -0.88 37.62 29.42
CA THR A 75 -1.88 38.65 29.09
C THR A 75 -2.70 38.32 27.85
N PHE A 76 -2.12 37.72 26.78
CA PHE A 76 -2.91 37.36 25.60
C PHE A 76 -2.32 36.24 24.72
N GLY A 77 -3.20 35.53 23.99
CA GLY A 77 -2.87 34.50 23.01
C GLY A 77 -3.97 33.42 22.86
N PRO A 78 -3.75 32.34 22.10
CA PRO A 78 -2.57 32.08 21.26
C PRO A 78 -2.47 33.02 20.04
N TYR A 79 -1.23 33.22 19.62
CA TYR A 79 -0.79 33.72 18.31
C TYR A 79 -0.21 32.55 17.50
N PHE A 80 -0.09 32.72 16.18
CA PHE A 80 0.34 31.66 15.26
C PHE A 80 1.52 32.15 14.38
N PRO A 81 2.74 32.26 14.94
CA PRO A 81 3.89 32.78 14.21
C PRO A 81 4.36 31.82 13.12
N SER A 82 4.95 32.37 12.05
CA SER A 82 5.58 31.59 10.99
C SER A 82 7.00 31.18 11.40
N ALA A 83 7.32 29.89 11.33
CA ALA A 83 8.65 29.37 11.64
C ALA A 83 9.77 30.01 10.79
N THR A 84 10.85 30.40 11.46
CA THR A 84 11.99 31.16 10.91
C THR A 84 13.23 30.31 10.62
N GLY A 85 13.33 29.09 11.17
CA GLY A 85 14.47 28.18 10.96
C GLY A 85 14.67 27.76 9.50
N LYS A 86 15.75 27.03 9.17
CA LYS A 86 16.07 26.62 7.78
C LYS A 86 14.94 25.82 7.14
N ASP A 87 14.64 26.06 5.86
CA ASP A 87 13.67 25.28 5.08
C ASP A 87 14.26 23.90 4.75
N PRO A 88 13.59 22.77 5.03
CA PRO A 88 14.09 21.44 4.66
C PRO A 88 14.42 21.30 3.17
N LEU A 89 13.69 21.99 2.27
CA LEU A 89 14.03 21.97 0.84
C LEU A 89 15.28 22.80 0.51
N GLN A 90 15.67 23.76 1.35
CA GLN A 90 16.89 24.59 1.18
C GLN A 90 18.09 24.06 1.98
N ALA A 91 17.84 23.26 3.02
CA ALA A 91 18.86 22.36 3.54
C ALA A 91 19.28 21.38 2.44
N LYS A 92 20.53 20.91 2.50
CA LYS A 92 20.95 19.67 1.83
C LYS A 92 20.33 18.49 2.59
N THR A 93 19.01 18.36 2.51
CA THR A 93 18.23 17.25 3.08
C THR A 93 18.90 15.94 2.68
N HIS A 94 19.26 15.11 3.66
CA HIS A 94 20.21 14.03 3.46
C HIS A 94 19.52 12.79 2.86
N THR A 95 19.03 12.93 1.62
CA THR A 95 18.71 11.78 0.77
C THR A 95 19.97 10.94 0.60
N SER A 96 20.10 9.91 1.45
CA SER A 96 21.19 8.93 1.36
C SER A 96 21.19 8.16 0.02
N PHE A 97 20.08 8.24 -0.73
CA PHE A 97 19.99 7.84 -2.13
C PHE A 97 21.01 8.56 -3.00
N LYS A 98 21.95 7.78 -3.53
CA LYS A 98 22.79 8.14 -4.67
C LYS A 98 22.25 7.32 -5.85
N PRO A 99 21.57 7.93 -6.84
CA PRO A 99 21.05 7.18 -7.97
C PRO A 99 22.18 6.56 -8.79
N GLN A 100 21.91 5.42 -9.41
CA GLN A 100 22.68 4.93 -10.55
C GLN A 100 22.71 6.01 -11.66
N THR A 101 23.83 6.10 -12.40
CA THR A 101 24.15 7.26 -13.26
C THR A 101 22.99 7.69 -14.16
N THR A 102 22.56 8.94 -13.96
CA THR A 102 21.35 9.48 -14.57
C THR A 102 21.66 10.06 -15.95
N THR A 103 20.80 9.80 -16.94
CA THR A 103 20.86 10.47 -18.24
C THR A 103 19.84 11.59 -18.31
N LYS A 104 20.09 12.58 -19.17
CA LYS A 104 19.14 13.66 -19.49
C LYS A 104 17.83 13.10 -20.06
N GLU A 105 17.90 11.93 -20.69
CA GLU A 105 16.79 11.18 -21.28
C GLU A 105 15.97 10.49 -20.20
N SER A 106 16.61 9.81 -19.24
CA SER A 106 15.94 9.25 -18.06
C SER A 106 15.29 10.34 -17.20
N LYS A 107 15.93 11.50 -17.02
CA LYS A 107 15.34 12.69 -16.36
C LYS A 107 14.04 13.12 -17.05
N LYS A 108 14.07 13.34 -18.38
CA LYS A 108 12.88 13.67 -19.18
C LYS A 108 11.78 12.61 -19.03
N TYR A 109 12.16 11.32 -19.05
CA TYR A 109 11.25 10.19 -18.95
C TYR A 109 10.51 10.18 -17.61
N ILE A 110 11.21 10.40 -16.49
CA ILE A 110 10.59 10.50 -15.17
C ILE A 110 9.66 11.74 -15.11
N ILE A 111 10.16 12.92 -15.53
CA ILE A 111 9.41 14.19 -15.50
C ILE A 111 8.09 14.09 -16.30
N LYS A 112 8.05 13.33 -17.41
CA LYS A 112 6.85 13.06 -18.22
C LYS A 112 5.67 12.59 -17.37
N TYR A 113 5.89 11.61 -16.47
CA TYR A 113 4.82 11.00 -15.67
C TYR A 113 4.59 11.69 -14.32
N LEU A 114 5.59 12.40 -13.77
CA LEU A 114 5.39 13.24 -12.58
C LEU A 114 4.48 14.44 -12.85
N LYS A 115 4.60 15.04 -14.06
CA LYS A 115 3.98 16.33 -14.39
C LYS A 115 2.45 16.37 -14.23
N PRO A 116 1.65 15.36 -14.63
CA PRO A 116 0.20 15.36 -14.43
C PRO A 116 -0.23 15.40 -12.95
N LEU A 117 0.33 14.53 -12.10
CA LEU A 117 -0.01 14.49 -10.67
C LEU A 117 0.46 15.75 -9.94
N LEU A 118 1.65 16.24 -10.26
CA LEU A 118 2.11 17.53 -9.74
C LEU A 118 1.21 18.68 -10.21
N LYS A 119 0.70 18.68 -11.46
CA LYS A 119 -0.30 19.67 -11.95
C LYS A 119 -1.57 19.64 -11.08
N GLU A 120 -2.14 18.46 -10.77
CA GLU A 120 -3.32 18.34 -9.89
C GLU A 120 -3.05 18.92 -8.49
N ILE A 121 -1.95 18.49 -7.86
CA ILE A 121 -1.61 18.88 -6.48
C ILE A 121 -1.34 20.39 -6.39
N ILE A 122 -0.56 20.95 -7.31
CA ILE A 122 -0.20 22.38 -7.31
C ILE A 122 -1.42 23.26 -7.56
N VAL A 123 -2.34 22.86 -8.44
CA VAL A 123 -3.58 23.64 -8.68
C VAL A 123 -4.41 23.72 -7.40
N GLN A 124 -4.62 22.61 -6.69
CA GLN A 124 -5.33 22.59 -5.41
C GLN A 124 -4.66 23.44 -4.32
N GLU A 125 -3.33 23.52 -4.32
CA GLU A 125 -2.59 24.40 -3.40
C GLU A 125 -2.64 25.87 -3.81
N LEU A 126 -2.63 26.20 -5.10
CA LEU A 126 -2.80 27.57 -5.59
C LEU A 126 -4.21 28.11 -5.32
N GLU A 127 -5.23 27.27 -5.43
CA GLU A 127 -6.62 27.59 -5.06
C GLU A 127 -6.72 27.92 -3.56
N ALA A 128 -6.16 27.08 -2.69
CA ALA A 128 -6.13 27.33 -1.25
C ALA A 128 -5.50 28.70 -0.87
N VAL A 129 -4.44 29.13 -1.57
CA VAL A 129 -3.81 30.45 -1.36
C VAL A 129 -4.68 31.61 -1.85
N LYS A 130 -5.44 31.44 -2.94
CA LYS A 130 -6.37 32.48 -3.43
C LYS A 130 -7.54 32.68 -2.47
N ASP A 131 -8.19 31.58 -2.07
CA ASP A 131 -9.43 31.60 -1.28
C ASP A 131 -9.23 32.20 0.11
N THR A 132 -8.07 31.96 0.72
CA THR A 132 -7.79 32.39 2.09
C THR A 132 -7.41 33.86 2.21
N LYS A 133 -6.88 34.47 1.15
CA LYS A 133 -6.33 35.85 1.08
C LYS A 133 -5.16 36.15 2.04
N MET A 134 -4.76 35.19 2.88
CA MET A 134 -3.64 35.32 3.84
C MET A 134 -2.36 34.68 3.30
N SER A 135 -1.19 35.16 3.74
CA SER A 135 0.07 34.46 3.47
C SER A 135 0.19 33.21 4.34
N PRO A 136 0.40 31.99 3.77
CA PRO A 136 0.43 30.77 4.57
C PRO A 136 1.51 30.80 5.64
N ILE A 137 1.17 30.38 6.85
CA ILE A 137 2.09 30.31 8.01
C ILE A 137 3.05 29.14 7.80
N ARG A 138 4.36 29.33 7.99
CA ARG A 138 5.30 28.21 7.85
C ARG A 138 5.34 27.37 9.14
N ARG A 139 5.20 26.06 9.01
CA ARG A 139 5.45 25.09 10.09
C ARG A 139 6.94 24.74 10.15
N GLN A 140 7.44 24.40 11.33
CA GLN A 140 8.71 23.69 11.47
C GLN A 140 8.57 22.24 10.97
N PHE A 141 9.64 21.66 10.43
CA PHE A 141 9.72 20.23 10.15
C PHE A 141 9.94 19.49 11.46
N ILE A 142 9.26 18.35 11.62
CA ILE A 142 9.36 17.48 12.78
C ILE A 142 9.99 16.18 12.27
N GLU A 143 11.20 15.90 12.71
CA GLU A 143 11.92 14.66 12.39
C GLU A 143 11.18 13.45 13.00
N GLY A 144 11.11 12.34 12.27
CA GLY A 144 10.36 11.16 12.72
C GLY A 144 8.84 11.34 12.73
N TYR A 145 8.29 12.32 12.00
CA TYR A 145 6.86 12.56 11.90
C TYR A 145 6.36 12.56 10.45
N SER A 146 5.66 11.49 10.08
CA SER A 146 4.95 11.41 8.79
C SER A 146 3.78 12.41 8.78
N HIS A 147 3.96 13.54 8.10
CA HIS A 147 3.01 14.64 8.15
C HIS A 147 1.80 14.40 7.21
N ALA A 148 0.77 13.77 7.77
CA ALA A 148 -0.46 13.39 7.09
C ALA A 148 -1.67 14.26 7.46
N CYS A 149 -2.73 14.14 6.66
CA CYS A 149 -4.03 14.75 6.88
C CYS A 149 -4.88 13.92 7.86
N ASP A 150 -5.32 14.51 8.98
CA ASP A 150 -6.19 13.90 10.01
C ASP A 150 -7.56 13.38 9.48
N LYS A 151 -7.87 13.58 8.18
CA LYS A 151 -9.17 13.22 7.58
C LYS A 151 -9.13 12.20 6.44
N CYS A 152 -8.01 12.07 5.73
CA CYS A 152 -7.82 11.05 4.69
C CYS A 152 -6.54 10.24 4.86
N LEU A 153 -5.78 10.47 5.94
CA LEU A 153 -4.53 9.81 6.31
C LEU A 153 -3.39 9.89 5.28
N THR A 154 -3.65 10.44 4.09
CA THR A 154 -2.66 10.80 3.06
C THR A 154 -1.69 11.87 3.57
N SER A 155 -0.43 11.72 3.21
CA SER A 155 0.63 12.75 3.28
C SER A 155 0.15 14.12 2.78
N ILE A 156 0.65 15.17 3.42
CA ILE A 156 0.51 16.57 2.98
C ILE A 156 1.68 16.89 2.06
N PHE A 157 1.42 17.46 0.88
CA PHE A 157 2.46 17.84 -0.07
C PHE A 157 3.25 19.05 0.47
N ASN A 158 2.69 20.26 0.41
CA ASN A 158 3.25 21.44 1.04
C ASN A 158 2.21 22.19 1.89
N LEU A 159 1.02 22.46 1.35
CA LEU A 159 -0.02 23.23 2.01
C LEU A 159 -1.07 22.36 2.70
N HIS A 160 -1.55 22.86 3.84
CA HIS A 160 -2.59 22.23 4.64
C HIS A 160 -3.29 23.28 5.52
N TYR A 161 -4.53 23.01 5.88
CA TYR A 161 -5.31 23.83 6.80
C TYR A 161 -5.24 23.23 8.20
N VAL A 162 -4.95 24.06 9.21
CA VAL A 162 -4.87 23.65 10.62
C VAL A 162 -5.90 24.44 11.42
N CYS A 163 -6.77 23.74 12.17
CA CYS A 163 -7.72 24.39 13.05
C CYS A 163 -7.01 25.04 14.25
N ALA A 164 -7.06 26.37 14.33
CA ALA A 164 -6.47 27.20 15.38
C ALA A 164 -6.94 26.79 16.79
N THR A 165 -8.19 26.35 16.93
CA THR A 165 -8.76 25.90 18.21
C THR A 165 -8.32 24.47 18.57
N CYS A 166 -8.40 23.50 17.65
CA CYS A 166 -8.28 22.08 18.04
C CYS A 166 -7.10 21.31 17.41
N SER A 167 -6.26 21.97 16.60
CA SER A 167 -5.16 21.39 15.80
C SER A 167 -5.58 20.27 14.82
N TYR A 168 -6.81 20.28 14.31
CA TYR A 168 -7.24 19.32 13.28
C TYR A 168 -6.64 19.71 11.93
N GLU A 169 -5.97 18.78 11.27
CA GLU A 169 -5.17 19.06 10.07
C GLU A 169 -5.79 18.45 8.80
N VAL A 170 -6.12 19.29 7.81
CA VAL A 170 -6.72 18.82 6.54
C VAL A 170 -5.99 19.35 5.32
N CYS A 171 -5.70 18.44 4.37
CA CYS A 171 -5.18 18.83 3.06
C CYS A 171 -6.23 19.62 2.24
N PRO A 172 -5.84 20.42 1.24
CA PRO A 172 -6.78 21.25 0.46
C PRO A 172 -7.96 20.46 -0.13
N LYS A 173 -7.72 19.25 -0.65
CA LYS A 173 -8.75 18.34 -1.18
C LYS A 173 -9.76 17.89 -0.12
N CYS A 174 -9.37 17.78 1.15
CA CYS A 174 -10.31 17.53 2.26
C CYS A 174 -10.98 18.81 2.77
N PHE A 175 -10.33 19.98 2.59
CA PHE A 175 -10.89 21.27 3.00
C PHE A 175 -12.05 21.72 2.10
N SER A 176 -11.82 21.75 0.77
CA SER A 176 -12.83 22.10 -0.24
C SER A 176 -14.06 21.18 -0.19
N ASN A 177 -13.84 19.87 -0.01
CA ASN A 177 -14.90 18.88 0.19
C ASN A 177 -15.57 18.93 1.59
N LYS A 178 -15.34 19.99 2.37
CA LYS A 178 -15.95 20.26 3.70
C LYS A 178 -15.78 19.12 4.73
N LYS A 179 -14.83 18.21 4.52
CA LYS A 179 -14.64 17.00 5.35
C LYS A 179 -14.12 17.32 6.77
N TRP A 180 -13.64 18.55 7.00
CA TRP A 180 -13.25 19.05 8.32
C TRP A 180 -14.37 19.05 9.37
N LYS A 181 -15.65 19.03 8.95
CA LYS A 181 -16.79 18.92 9.87
C LYS A 181 -16.71 17.67 10.76
N ASN A 182 -16.15 16.58 10.24
CA ASN A 182 -16.13 15.27 10.88
C ASN A 182 -14.82 15.07 11.66
N CYS A 183 -14.45 16.06 12.49
CA CYS A 183 -13.25 16.04 13.33
C CYS A 183 -13.41 15.07 14.52
N LEU A 184 -12.43 14.17 14.71
CA LEU A 184 -12.38 13.14 15.76
C LEU A 184 -12.25 13.67 17.20
N ARG A 185 -12.45 14.98 17.40
CA ARG A 185 -12.30 15.70 18.67
C ARG A 185 -13.62 16.36 19.12
N ALA A 186 -14.73 16.07 18.44
CA ALA A 186 -16.11 16.52 18.73
C ALA A 186 -16.30 18.05 18.87
N ILE A 187 -15.37 18.84 18.36
CA ILE A 187 -15.41 20.31 18.37
C ILE A 187 -16.18 20.80 17.14
N PRO A 188 -17.16 21.71 17.28
CA PRO A 188 -17.78 22.39 16.14
C PRO A 188 -16.75 23.17 15.33
N HIS A 189 -16.84 23.11 14.00
CA HIS A 189 -15.93 23.80 13.10
C HIS A 189 -16.68 24.76 12.18
N SER A 190 -16.10 25.93 11.97
CA SER A 190 -16.35 26.82 10.83
C SER A 190 -15.09 26.83 9.93
N PRO A 191 -15.16 27.20 8.63
CA PRO A 191 -13.97 27.49 7.83
C PRO A 191 -13.05 28.52 8.52
N ASP A 192 -13.65 29.45 9.25
CA ASP A 192 -13.02 30.53 10.01
C ASP A 192 -12.02 30.08 11.07
N HIS A 193 -12.15 28.83 11.56
CA HIS A 193 -11.22 28.28 12.54
C HIS A 193 -9.89 27.83 11.91
N PHE A 194 -9.79 27.77 10.57
CA PHE A 194 -8.67 27.14 9.88
C PHE A 194 -7.68 28.14 9.29
N LEU A 195 -6.44 28.03 9.75
CA LEU A 195 -5.30 28.74 9.19
C LEU A 195 -4.62 27.92 8.11
N LEU A 196 -4.23 28.57 7.01
CA LEU A 196 -3.44 27.95 5.95
C LEU A 196 -1.97 27.91 6.34
N TYR A 197 -1.41 26.72 6.40
CA TYR A 197 -0.01 26.45 6.69
C TYR A 197 0.73 25.92 5.45
N LYS A 198 2.05 26.04 5.49
CA LYS A 198 3.00 25.46 4.53
C LYS A 198 4.14 24.73 5.25
N LYS A 199 4.56 23.58 4.73
CA LYS A 199 5.75 22.84 5.18
C LYS A 199 7.04 23.53 4.75
N TYR A 200 7.06 24.07 3.53
CA TYR A 200 8.27 24.58 2.86
C TYR A 200 8.14 26.08 2.52
N SER A 201 9.22 26.72 2.05
CA SER A 201 9.21 28.16 1.76
C SER A 201 8.34 28.54 0.55
N LYS A 202 7.93 29.82 0.47
CA LYS A 202 7.07 30.37 -0.61
C LYS A 202 7.72 30.26 -2.01
N LYS A 203 9.03 30.03 -2.09
CA LYS A 203 9.74 29.84 -3.36
C LYS A 203 9.36 28.49 -4.01
N SER A 204 9.36 27.40 -3.24
CA SER A 204 9.14 26.02 -3.72
C SER A 204 8.02 25.88 -4.75
N ASN A 205 6.76 26.15 -4.41
CA ASN A 205 5.65 26.03 -5.37
C ASN A 205 5.83 26.90 -6.61
N LYS A 206 6.42 28.10 -6.51
CA LYS A 206 6.71 28.95 -7.68
C LYS A 206 7.81 28.35 -8.56
N GLU A 207 8.84 27.77 -7.96
CA GLU A 207 9.94 27.10 -8.66
C GLU A 207 9.44 25.82 -9.38
N ILE A 208 8.57 25.03 -8.74
CA ILE A 208 7.89 23.89 -9.37
C ILE A 208 7.07 24.36 -10.59
N ILE A 209 6.28 25.43 -10.43
CA ILE A 209 5.45 25.96 -11.52
C ILE A 209 6.30 26.43 -12.70
N VAL A 210 7.32 27.25 -12.44
CA VAL A 210 8.19 27.80 -13.49
C VAL A 210 8.97 26.71 -14.21
N ARG A 211 9.58 25.76 -13.48
CA ARG A 211 10.41 24.70 -14.07
C ARG A 211 9.58 23.66 -14.84
N LEU A 212 8.42 23.20 -14.33
CA LEU A 212 7.61 22.16 -14.99
C LEU A 212 6.72 22.67 -16.14
N PHE A 213 6.16 23.87 -16.03
CA PHE A 213 5.18 24.38 -17.00
C PHE A 213 5.74 25.44 -17.95
N LYS A 214 6.95 25.97 -17.68
CA LYS A 214 7.76 26.88 -18.51
C LYS A 214 7.15 28.23 -18.92
N ASN A 215 5.83 28.37 -19.07
CA ASN A 215 5.17 29.65 -19.30
C ASN A 215 3.74 29.66 -18.70
N PRO A 216 3.47 30.38 -17.60
CA PRO A 216 2.14 30.46 -17.00
C PRO A 216 1.06 31.17 -17.83
N ARG A 217 1.35 31.62 -19.07
CA ARG A 217 0.46 32.45 -19.91
C ARG A 217 -0.09 31.77 -21.17
N SER A 218 0.24 30.51 -21.46
CA SER A 218 -0.39 29.77 -22.56
C SER A 218 -1.82 29.35 -22.18
N THR A 219 -2.82 30.11 -22.63
CA THR A 219 -4.24 29.99 -22.23
C THR A 219 -5.03 28.89 -22.96
N GLU A 220 -4.39 28.08 -23.79
CA GLU A 220 -5.09 27.23 -24.78
C GLU A 220 -5.47 25.84 -24.25
N GLU A 221 -4.78 25.30 -23.24
CA GLU A 221 -5.28 24.12 -22.48
C GLU A 221 -6.27 24.54 -21.38
N ARG A 222 -7.47 24.99 -21.77
CA ARG A 222 -8.63 24.90 -20.85
C ARG A 222 -8.87 23.41 -20.53
N PRO A 223 -9.04 23.03 -19.25
CA PRO A 223 -8.99 21.62 -18.87
C PRO A 223 -10.23 20.86 -19.34
N ILE A 224 -10.10 20.07 -20.41
CA ILE A 224 -10.99 18.94 -20.67
C ILE A 224 -10.68 17.88 -19.62
N ILE A 225 -11.42 17.92 -18.51
CA ILE A 225 -11.41 16.83 -17.54
C ILE A 225 -12.10 15.63 -18.19
N LYS A 226 -11.33 14.71 -18.78
CA LYS A 226 -11.83 13.37 -19.06
C LYS A 226 -12.09 12.68 -17.71
N GLN A 227 -13.35 12.68 -17.28
CA GLN A 227 -13.80 12.11 -16.00
C GLN A 227 -13.87 10.58 -16.05
N SER A 228 -12.76 9.96 -16.48
CA SER A 228 -12.54 8.54 -16.72
C SER A 228 -11.02 8.31 -16.65
N LEU A 229 -10.44 7.94 -15.51
CA LEU A 229 -10.76 6.71 -14.77
C LEU A 229 -11.16 6.89 -13.29
N LEU A 230 -11.30 8.11 -12.77
CA LEU A 230 -11.76 8.36 -11.39
C LEU A 230 -13.29 8.17 -11.18
N ALA A 231 -13.94 7.41 -12.07
CA ALA A 231 -15.32 6.99 -11.92
C ALA A 231 -15.41 5.95 -10.79
N GLN A 232 -15.78 6.41 -9.60
CA GLN A 232 -16.13 5.49 -8.51
C GLN A 232 -17.34 4.65 -8.94
N PRO A 233 -17.36 3.32 -8.72
CA PRO A 233 -18.62 2.60 -8.74
C PRO A 233 -19.56 3.29 -7.75
N ALA A 234 -20.78 3.56 -8.19
CA ALA A 234 -21.76 4.25 -7.38
C ALA A 234 -22.23 3.33 -6.26
N LEU A 235 -21.51 3.35 -5.13
CA LEU A 235 -21.93 2.71 -3.89
C LEU A 235 -23.32 3.25 -3.54
N VAL A 236 -24.33 2.41 -3.82
CA VAL A 236 -25.74 2.66 -3.53
C VAL A 236 -25.83 3.20 -2.11
N LYS A 237 -26.46 4.37 -1.95
CA LYS A 237 -26.49 5.13 -0.69
C LYS A 237 -26.81 4.20 0.48
N ALA A 238 -25.79 3.84 1.25
CA ALA A 238 -25.99 3.25 2.55
C ALA A 238 -26.61 4.34 3.42
N ASN A 239 -27.92 4.24 3.66
CA ASN A 239 -28.65 5.22 4.47
C ASN A 239 -27.93 5.40 5.81
N ALA A 240 -27.70 6.66 6.19
CA ALA A 240 -27.00 7.01 7.41
C ALA A 240 -27.88 6.67 8.62
N VAL A 241 -27.68 5.48 9.18
CA VAL A 241 -28.16 5.10 10.51
C VAL A 241 -27.11 5.57 11.51
N SER A 242 -27.54 6.29 12.55
CA SER A 242 -26.63 6.67 13.64
C SER A 242 -26.12 5.42 14.36
N SER A 243 -24.82 5.37 14.62
CA SER A 243 -24.22 4.32 15.45
C SER A 243 -23.17 4.94 16.37
N ASP A 244 -23.62 5.41 17.53
CA ASP A 244 -22.75 5.68 18.65
C ASP A 244 -22.10 4.36 19.10
N VAL A 245 -20.82 4.19 18.77
CA VAL A 245 -20.01 3.05 19.19
C VAL A 245 -18.78 3.60 19.91
N PRO A 246 -18.56 3.26 21.19
CA PRO A 246 -17.39 3.75 21.93
C PRO A 246 -16.08 3.31 21.28
N CYS A 247 -15.07 4.18 21.35
CA CYS A 247 -13.70 3.83 20.98
C CYS A 247 -13.12 2.91 22.06
N VAL A 248 -13.07 1.59 21.78
CA VAL A 248 -12.26 0.65 22.57
C VAL A 248 -10.79 0.85 22.20
N SER A 249 -9.90 0.77 23.19
CA SER A 249 -8.45 0.87 23.01
C SER A 249 -7.86 -0.42 22.43
N GLU A 250 -6.60 -0.35 21.99
CA GLU A 250 -5.83 -1.51 21.56
C GLU A 250 -5.59 -2.46 22.75
N ASP A 251 -6.29 -3.60 22.74
CA ASP A 251 -5.95 -4.80 23.49
C ASP A 251 -6.33 -6.03 22.66
N ARG A 252 -5.71 -7.17 22.99
CA ARG A 252 -5.64 -8.40 22.18
C ARG A 252 -6.99 -8.87 21.65
N VAL A 253 -7.08 -9.10 20.33
CA VAL A 253 -8.21 -9.82 19.69
C VAL A 253 -7.81 -11.28 19.47
N ASP A 254 -7.75 -12.03 20.55
CA ASP A 254 -7.73 -13.49 20.51
C ASP A 254 -9.13 -14.03 20.16
N ALA A 255 -9.17 -15.18 19.46
CA ALA A 255 -10.32 -16.06 19.25
C ALA A 255 -11.66 -15.45 18.78
N HIS A 256 -12.02 -15.66 17.51
CA HIS A 256 -13.44 -15.71 17.12
C HIS A 256 -14.15 -16.92 17.78
N PRO A 257 -15.41 -16.77 18.23
CA PRO A 257 -16.13 -17.83 18.94
C PRO A 257 -16.48 -19.03 18.05
N THR A 258 -16.61 -20.19 18.70
CA THR A 258 -16.91 -21.49 18.06
C THR A 258 -18.33 -21.58 17.50
N LEU A 259 -18.49 -22.35 16.41
CA LEU A 259 -19.81 -22.72 15.89
C LEU A 259 -20.47 -23.80 16.76
N PRO A 260 -21.77 -23.66 17.09
CA PRO A 260 -22.65 -24.81 17.34
C PRO A 260 -22.90 -25.59 16.04
N ALA A 261 -23.17 -26.90 16.15
CA ALA A 261 -23.42 -27.78 15.01
C ALA A 261 -24.92 -27.88 14.62
N LEU A 262 -25.19 -28.61 13.52
CA LEU A 262 -26.51 -28.91 12.93
C LEU A 262 -27.11 -27.72 12.13
N LEU A 263 -27.80 -27.91 10.99
CA LEU A 263 -28.53 -29.09 10.49
C LEU A 263 -27.97 -29.72 9.19
N LYS A 264 -28.33 -30.99 8.96
CA LYS A 264 -28.30 -31.64 7.64
C LYS A 264 -29.59 -31.30 6.87
N VAL A 265 -29.48 -31.04 5.57
CA VAL A 265 -30.63 -31.07 4.64
C VAL A 265 -30.31 -32.04 3.51
N THR A 266 -31.11 -33.10 3.38
CA THR A 266 -31.01 -34.09 2.31
C THR A 266 -32.05 -33.78 1.26
N ILE A 267 -31.63 -33.56 0.01
CA ILE A 267 -32.53 -33.47 -1.15
C ILE A 267 -32.40 -34.79 -1.92
N LYS A 268 -33.54 -35.45 -2.15
CA LYS A 268 -33.60 -36.73 -2.89
C LYS A 268 -33.52 -36.49 -4.40
N SER A 269 -32.98 -37.47 -5.11
CA SER A 269 -33.01 -37.54 -6.56
C SER A 269 -34.38 -37.97 -7.10
N SER A 270 -34.66 -37.53 -8.32
CA SER A 270 -35.56 -38.20 -9.28
C SER A 270 -34.78 -38.38 -10.60
N GLY A 271 -35.06 -39.46 -11.34
CA GLY A 271 -34.35 -39.85 -12.58
C GLY A 271 -35.28 -39.90 -13.79
N ILE A 272 -35.04 -40.85 -14.72
CA ILE A 272 -35.73 -41.07 -16.03
C ILE A 272 -35.13 -40.16 -17.14
N LEU A 273 -34.66 -40.62 -18.32
CA LEU A 273 -34.43 -41.97 -18.89
C LEU A 273 -33.21 -41.94 -19.88
N LYS A 274 -33.00 -42.97 -20.74
CA LYS A 274 -31.79 -43.22 -21.60
C LYS A 274 -32.14 -43.25 -23.14
N GLU A 275 -31.38 -43.74 -24.16
CA GLU A 275 -30.18 -44.62 -24.29
C GLU A 275 -28.99 -44.05 -25.16
N PRO A 276 -28.80 -44.28 -26.50
CA PRO A 276 -27.52 -44.87 -26.96
C PRO A 276 -26.74 -44.24 -28.16
N THR A 277 -25.40 -44.40 -28.13
CA THR A 277 -24.44 -44.49 -29.29
C THR A 277 -24.27 -43.27 -30.21
N SER A 278 -23.31 -43.19 -31.18
CA SER A 278 -21.87 -43.56 -31.34
C SER A 278 -21.37 -42.99 -32.71
N PRO A 279 -20.10 -43.15 -33.20
CA PRO A 279 -18.83 -43.56 -32.59
C PRO A 279 -17.77 -42.41 -32.61
N LYS A 280 -16.46 -42.73 -32.54
CA LYS A 280 -15.32 -41.79 -32.44
C LYS A 280 -14.78 -41.32 -33.81
N PRO A 281 -14.07 -40.18 -33.85
CA PRO A 281 -12.75 -40.08 -34.44
C PRO A 281 -11.64 -40.05 -33.36
N VAL A 282 -10.44 -40.49 -33.71
CA VAL A 282 -9.27 -40.52 -32.82
C VAL A 282 -8.37 -39.30 -33.08
N ASN A 283 -7.93 -38.64 -32.01
CA ASN A 283 -6.69 -37.86 -31.98
C ASN A 283 -6.08 -38.01 -30.58
N GLY A 284 -4.76 -38.24 -30.53
CA GLY A 284 -4.05 -38.55 -29.29
C GLY A 284 -3.93 -37.33 -28.37
N VAL A 285 -4.15 -37.55 -27.08
CA VAL A 285 -3.80 -36.61 -26.00
C VAL A 285 -3.08 -37.44 -24.94
N LEU A 286 -1.88 -37.02 -24.56
CA LEU A 286 -1.08 -37.69 -23.53
C LEU A 286 -1.72 -37.46 -22.15
N ASP A 287 -2.08 -38.55 -21.46
CA ASP A 287 -2.61 -38.49 -20.09
C ASP A 287 -1.45 -38.25 -19.09
N VAL A 288 -1.57 -37.19 -18.28
CA VAL A 288 -0.69 -36.92 -17.14
C VAL A 288 -1.57 -36.68 -15.91
N THR A 289 -1.45 -37.55 -14.90
CA THR A 289 -2.32 -37.53 -13.71
C THR A 289 -1.54 -37.32 -12.42
N CYS A 290 -1.73 -36.20 -11.75
CA CYS A 290 -1.34 -36.02 -10.34
C CYS A 290 -2.33 -36.75 -9.42
N ALA A 291 -1.83 -37.45 -8.40
CA ALA A 291 -2.64 -38.34 -7.56
C ALA A 291 -3.07 -37.67 -6.23
N GLU A 292 -4.30 -37.17 -6.17
CA GLU A 292 -4.91 -36.76 -4.90
C GLU A 292 -5.34 -37.97 -4.06
N THR A 293 -4.95 -38.01 -2.79
CA THR A 293 -5.18 -39.14 -1.89
C THR A 293 -6.46 -38.99 -1.06
N ASN A 294 -7.63 -39.09 -1.71
CA ASN A 294 -8.85 -39.52 -1.02
C ASN A 294 -9.90 -40.17 -1.94
N ARG A 295 -10.81 -40.98 -1.38
CA ARG A 295 -11.71 -41.88 -2.13
C ARG A 295 -12.93 -41.18 -2.75
N SER A 296 -12.69 -40.32 -3.73
CA SER A 296 -13.69 -39.86 -4.71
C SER A 296 -13.02 -39.73 -6.07
N ARG A 297 -13.71 -40.09 -7.17
CA ARG A 297 -13.12 -40.02 -8.53
C ARG A 297 -12.59 -38.60 -8.79
N PRO A 298 -11.31 -38.42 -9.21
CA PRO A 298 -10.80 -37.10 -9.53
C PRO A 298 -11.59 -36.53 -10.71
N LYS A 299 -12.12 -35.31 -10.54
CA LYS A 299 -12.65 -34.55 -11.67
C LYS A 299 -11.46 -34.14 -12.54
N LYS A 300 -11.58 -34.30 -13.87
CA LYS A 300 -10.52 -33.90 -14.80
C LYS A 300 -10.31 -32.38 -14.71
N ILE A 301 -9.23 -31.95 -14.08
CA ILE A 301 -8.71 -30.58 -14.22
C ILE A 301 -8.21 -30.46 -15.66
N ARG A 302 -9.00 -29.79 -16.50
CA ARG A 302 -8.57 -29.30 -17.81
C ARG A 302 -8.23 -27.84 -17.61
N ILE A 303 -6.99 -27.44 -17.84
CA ILE A 303 -6.61 -26.02 -17.83
C ILE A 303 -7.28 -25.34 -19.03
N VAL A 304 -8.43 -24.65 -18.82
CA VAL A 304 -9.20 -23.98 -19.89
C VAL A 304 -9.05 -22.45 -19.81
N MET A 305 -7.80 -21.99 -19.73
CA MET A 305 -7.47 -20.56 -19.66
C MET A 305 -6.38 -20.09 -20.65
N ASP A 306 -5.85 -20.95 -21.53
CA ASP A 306 -4.85 -20.58 -22.57
C ASP A 306 -5.45 -19.78 -23.76
N GLN A 307 -6.52 -19.03 -23.48
CA GLN A 307 -7.15 -18.03 -24.35
C GLN A 307 -7.16 -16.64 -23.69
N GLY A 308 -6.34 -16.45 -22.65
CA GLY A 308 -6.05 -15.14 -22.06
C GLY A 308 -5.09 -14.31 -22.93
N PRO A 309 -4.87 -13.03 -22.58
CA PRO A 309 -3.80 -12.24 -23.19
C PRO A 309 -2.43 -12.85 -22.85
N THR A 310 -1.51 -12.84 -23.83
CA THR A 310 -0.13 -13.28 -23.64
C THR A 310 0.65 -12.28 -22.77
N CYS A 311 1.46 -12.79 -21.83
CA CYS A 311 2.45 -12.00 -21.09
C CYS A 311 3.73 -11.82 -21.93
N MET A 312 4.54 -10.78 -21.67
CA MET A 312 5.89 -10.72 -22.24
C MET A 312 6.84 -11.54 -21.38
N THR A 313 7.47 -12.56 -21.98
CA THR A 313 8.56 -13.34 -21.38
C THR A 313 9.86 -13.06 -22.14
N LYS A 314 10.93 -12.73 -21.41
CA LYS A 314 12.30 -12.58 -21.93
C LYS A 314 13.30 -13.16 -20.92
N SER A 315 14.50 -13.54 -21.35
CA SER A 315 15.58 -13.88 -20.41
C SER A 315 16.25 -12.64 -19.84
N TYR A 316 16.83 -12.77 -18.64
CA TYR A 316 17.62 -11.74 -17.97
C TYR A 316 18.67 -11.09 -18.89
N HIS A 317 19.30 -11.90 -19.76
CA HIS A 317 20.34 -11.47 -20.69
C HIS A 317 19.81 -10.84 -22.00
N SER A 318 18.51 -10.95 -22.30
CA SER A 318 17.91 -10.49 -23.57
C SER A 318 16.82 -9.42 -23.43
N LEU A 319 16.43 -9.07 -22.20
CA LEU A 319 15.49 -7.97 -21.94
C LEU A 319 16.21 -6.62 -21.95
N THR A 320 15.90 -5.76 -22.90
CA THR A 320 16.37 -4.37 -22.87
C THR A 320 15.45 -3.46 -22.03
N LEU A 321 16.02 -2.45 -21.39
CA LEU A 321 15.29 -1.40 -20.66
C LEU A 321 14.16 -0.77 -21.49
N LYS A 322 14.37 -0.61 -22.81
CA LYS A 322 13.38 -0.04 -23.75
C LYS A 322 12.20 -0.97 -24.00
N GLU A 323 12.42 -2.28 -24.09
CA GLU A 323 11.34 -3.27 -24.21
C GLU A 323 10.54 -3.38 -22.92
N PHE A 324 11.22 -3.38 -21.76
CA PHE A 324 10.57 -3.33 -20.46
C PHE A 324 9.67 -2.09 -20.36
N GLN A 325 10.20 -0.90 -20.60
CA GLN A 325 9.44 0.36 -20.62
C GLN A 325 8.24 0.33 -21.57
N ALA A 326 8.38 -0.29 -22.75
CA ALA A 326 7.30 -0.40 -23.72
C ALA A 326 6.11 -1.23 -23.20
N GLN A 327 6.33 -2.30 -22.44
CA GLN A 327 5.25 -3.06 -21.78
C GLN A 327 4.79 -2.41 -20.47
N TRP A 328 5.72 -1.87 -19.69
CA TRP A 328 5.42 -1.30 -18.38
C TRP A 328 4.49 -0.10 -18.46
N ALA A 329 4.71 0.78 -19.46
CA ALA A 329 3.82 1.90 -19.76
C ALA A 329 2.40 1.49 -20.23
N GLN A 330 2.17 0.20 -20.51
CA GLN A 330 0.85 -0.36 -20.82
C GLN A 330 0.18 -1.04 -19.60
N ARG A 331 0.79 -0.99 -18.39
CA ARG A 331 0.35 -1.72 -17.18
C ARG A 331 0.16 -3.23 -17.40
N LYS A 332 1.02 -3.82 -18.23
CA LYS A 332 1.09 -5.27 -18.47
C LYS A 332 2.13 -5.93 -17.55
N PRO A 333 1.86 -7.15 -17.03
CA PRO A 333 2.90 -7.93 -16.36
C PRO A 333 4.03 -8.32 -17.33
N VAL A 334 5.19 -8.62 -16.76
CA VAL A 334 6.39 -9.06 -17.49
C VAL A 334 7.01 -10.23 -16.72
N VAL A 335 7.48 -11.26 -17.42
CA VAL A 335 8.26 -12.37 -16.86
C VAL A 335 9.70 -12.25 -17.34
N VAL A 336 10.64 -12.35 -16.41
CA VAL A 336 12.08 -12.38 -16.72
C VAL A 336 12.66 -13.72 -16.23
N THR A 337 12.93 -14.61 -17.18
CA THR A 337 13.56 -15.91 -16.91
C THR A 337 15.04 -15.73 -16.57
N ASP A 338 15.66 -16.77 -16.02
CA ASP A 338 17.11 -16.82 -15.76
C ASP A 338 17.62 -15.78 -14.73
N SER A 339 16.74 -15.19 -13.93
CA SER A 339 17.10 -14.11 -12.99
C SER A 339 18.04 -14.57 -11.86
N LEU A 340 18.08 -15.87 -11.57
CA LEU A 340 19.00 -16.48 -10.60
C LEU A 340 20.45 -16.60 -11.11
N ALA A 341 20.76 -16.21 -12.36
CA ALA A 341 22.11 -16.28 -12.94
C ALA A 341 23.19 -15.40 -12.23
N LYS A 342 22.80 -14.66 -11.18
CA LYS A 342 23.68 -13.87 -10.30
C LYS A 342 23.59 -14.25 -8.82
N SER A 343 22.80 -15.27 -8.47
CA SER A 343 22.73 -15.78 -7.11
C SER A 343 24.00 -16.58 -6.79
N ASN A 344 24.53 -16.37 -5.59
CA ASN A 344 25.67 -17.08 -5.00
C ASN A 344 25.24 -17.91 -3.79
N LEU A 345 23.95 -17.85 -3.42
CA LEU A 345 23.36 -18.61 -2.31
C LEU A 345 22.39 -19.67 -2.85
N GLU A 346 22.47 -20.87 -2.28
CA GLU A 346 21.46 -21.90 -2.51
C GLU A 346 20.25 -21.61 -1.61
N TRP A 347 19.18 -21.02 -2.15
CA TRP A 347 17.94 -20.69 -1.41
C TRP A 347 17.08 -21.94 -1.09
N THR A 348 17.70 -22.98 -0.56
CA THR A 348 17.11 -24.31 -0.33
C THR A 348 16.63 -24.50 1.11
N PRO A 349 15.69 -25.43 1.37
CA PRO A 349 15.33 -25.85 2.73
C PRO A 349 16.54 -26.20 3.61
N GLU A 350 17.59 -26.76 3.01
CA GLU A 350 18.82 -27.18 3.68
C GLU A 350 19.67 -25.97 4.10
N TYR A 351 19.76 -24.93 3.26
CA TYR A 351 20.39 -23.65 3.64
C TYR A 351 19.65 -22.97 4.79
N PHE A 352 18.31 -22.86 4.70
CA PHE A 352 17.52 -22.23 5.77
C PHE A 352 17.59 -23.03 7.08
N THR A 353 17.58 -24.36 7.01
CA THR A 353 17.75 -25.23 8.19
C THR A 353 19.14 -25.09 8.80
N ARG A 354 20.20 -25.10 8.00
CA ARG A 354 21.59 -24.96 8.47
C ARG A 354 21.85 -23.62 9.16
N ASN A 355 21.36 -22.52 8.59
CA ASN A 355 21.69 -21.18 9.05
C ASN A 355 20.70 -20.64 10.10
N TYR A 356 19.42 -21.00 10.00
CA TYR A 356 18.34 -20.44 10.83
C TYR A 356 17.46 -21.49 11.51
N GLY A 357 17.81 -22.79 11.47
CA GLY A 357 16.96 -23.90 11.93
C GLY A 357 16.38 -23.76 13.34
N LYS A 358 17.10 -23.06 14.24
CA LYS A 358 16.70 -22.78 15.63
C LYS A 358 15.79 -21.56 15.80
N GLU A 359 15.57 -20.75 14.77
CA GLU A 359 14.62 -19.64 14.84
C GLU A 359 13.18 -20.17 14.97
N THR A 360 12.41 -19.53 15.84
CA THR A 360 10.96 -19.70 15.93
C THR A 360 10.27 -18.85 14.85
N ILE A 361 9.36 -19.45 14.10
CA ILE A 361 8.55 -18.80 13.06
C ILE A 361 7.06 -19.06 13.28
N GLU A 362 6.23 -18.12 12.82
CA GLU A 362 4.79 -18.34 12.67
C GLU A 362 4.50 -18.97 11.30
N VAL A 363 3.58 -19.93 11.26
CA VAL A 363 3.06 -20.54 10.03
C VAL A 363 1.54 -20.50 10.03
N ILE A 364 0.93 -20.20 8.88
CA ILE A 364 -0.52 -20.21 8.70
C ILE A 364 -0.99 -21.51 8.05
N ASP A 365 -2.00 -22.14 8.63
CA ASP A 365 -2.80 -23.17 7.98
C ASP A 365 -3.65 -22.57 6.86
N CYS A 366 -3.36 -22.90 5.60
CA CYS A 366 -4.07 -22.36 4.44
C CYS A 366 -5.52 -22.86 4.29
N VAL A 367 -5.99 -23.77 5.15
CA VAL A 367 -7.36 -24.29 5.17
C VAL A 367 -8.18 -23.66 6.31
N SER A 368 -7.59 -23.41 7.48
CA SER A 368 -8.29 -22.83 8.64
C SER A 368 -7.91 -21.38 8.96
N ASP A 369 -6.95 -20.80 8.25
CA ASP A 369 -6.36 -19.46 8.44
C ASP A 369 -5.84 -19.19 9.86
N LYS A 370 -5.44 -20.26 10.57
CA LYS A 370 -4.89 -20.18 11.93
C LYS A 370 -3.37 -20.07 11.89
N ALA A 371 -2.82 -19.25 12.78
CA ALA A 371 -1.39 -19.20 13.04
C ALA A 371 -0.96 -20.28 14.05
N HIS A 372 0.19 -20.90 13.79
CA HIS A 372 0.85 -21.88 14.66
C HIS A 372 2.33 -21.50 14.79
N SER A 373 2.95 -21.80 15.93
CA SER A 373 4.38 -21.54 16.19
C SER A 373 5.19 -22.82 16.08
N THR A 374 6.37 -22.74 15.46
CA THR A 374 7.27 -23.87 15.15
C THR A 374 8.68 -23.35 14.90
N THR A 375 9.68 -24.23 14.68
CA THR A 375 11.02 -23.79 14.25
C THR A 375 11.19 -23.91 12.74
N VAL A 376 12.16 -23.17 12.20
CA VAL A 376 12.59 -23.27 10.80
C VAL A 376 12.96 -24.71 10.42
N GLU A 377 13.70 -25.42 11.29
CA GLU A 377 14.11 -26.82 11.08
C GLU A 377 12.91 -27.77 10.99
N GLU A 378 11.95 -27.69 11.91
CA GLU A 378 10.76 -28.57 11.87
C GLU A 378 9.91 -28.29 10.63
N TYR A 379 9.72 -27.02 10.28
CA TYR A 379 8.95 -26.62 9.11
C TYR A 379 9.60 -27.11 7.81
N PHE A 380 10.91 -26.93 7.65
CA PHE A 380 11.61 -27.33 6.42
C PHE A 380 11.79 -28.85 6.30
N LYS A 381 11.91 -29.58 7.40
CA LYS A 381 11.88 -31.06 7.36
C LYS A 381 10.55 -31.59 6.79
N ALA A 382 9.42 -30.99 7.15
CA ALA A 382 8.12 -31.33 6.55
C ALA A 382 7.88 -30.68 5.18
N PHE A 383 8.59 -29.61 4.84
CA PHE A 383 8.61 -29.01 3.50
C PHE A 383 9.23 -29.99 2.49
N SER A 384 10.46 -30.45 2.77
CA SER A 384 11.25 -31.33 1.87
C SER A 384 10.75 -32.77 1.83
N GLU A 385 10.21 -33.32 2.94
CA GLU A 385 9.71 -34.70 3.00
C GLU A 385 8.18 -34.76 3.13
N PRO A 386 7.42 -34.98 2.01
CA PRO A 386 5.95 -35.07 2.04
C PRO A 386 5.40 -36.12 3.02
N ALA A 387 6.14 -37.21 3.26
CA ALA A 387 5.75 -38.25 4.22
C ALA A 387 5.61 -37.71 5.65
N ASN A 388 6.43 -36.73 6.05
CA ASN A 388 6.42 -36.15 7.39
C ASN A 388 5.26 -35.17 7.62
N ARG A 389 4.70 -34.58 6.54
CA ARG A 389 3.65 -33.54 6.62
C ARG A 389 2.45 -33.97 7.47
N LYS A 390 2.00 -35.24 7.36
CA LYS A 390 0.86 -35.76 8.14
C LYS A 390 1.14 -35.82 9.64
N GLY A 391 2.36 -36.20 10.03
CA GLY A 391 2.77 -36.25 11.44
C GLY A 391 2.96 -34.84 12.02
N TYR A 392 3.62 -33.97 11.26
CA TYR A 392 3.87 -32.58 11.62
C TYR A 392 2.59 -31.74 11.74
N ALA A 393 1.67 -31.84 10.77
CA ALA A 393 0.36 -31.20 10.83
C ALA A 393 -0.45 -31.66 12.06
N ARG A 394 -0.41 -32.97 12.39
CA ARG A 394 -1.01 -33.51 13.62
C ARG A 394 -0.36 -32.95 14.89
N LYS A 395 0.96 -32.74 14.92
CA LYS A 395 1.67 -32.11 16.05
C LYS A 395 1.20 -30.67 16.28
N LEU A 396 1.03 -29.89 15.20
CA LEU A 396 0.59 -28.49 15.27
C LEU A 396 -0.93 -28.32 15.48
N GLY A 397 -1.74 -29.34 15.21
CA GLY A 397 -3.20 -29.24 15.19
C GLY A 397 -3.74 -28.52 13.95
N ALA A 398 -3.02 -28.62 12.82
CA ALA A 398 -3.26 -27.91 11.56
C ALA A 398 -3.56 -28.87 10.39
N SER A 399 -3.91 -28.32 9.23
CA SER A 399 -3.90 -29.04 7.96
C SER A 399 -2.47 -29.29 7.43
N GLN A 400 -2.36 -30.05 6.35
CA GLN A 400 -1.08 -30.32 5.67
C GLN A 400 -0.67 -29.23 4.67
N ILE A 401 -1.35 -28.08 4.61
CA ILE A 401 -1.06 -26.98 3.68
C ILE A 401 -0.64 -25.75 4.49
N LEU A 402 0.67 -25.60 4.70
CA LEU A 402 1.23 -24.54 5.54
C LEU A 402 1.98 -23.50 4.70
N LYS A 403 1.88 -22.22 5.09
CA LYS A 403 2.70 -21.11 4.61
C LYS A 403 3.40 -20.44 5.78
N VAL A 404 4.64 -19.98 5.59
CA VAL A 404 5.31 -19.12 6.57
C VAL A 404 4.59 -17.77 6.58
N LYS A 405 4.33 -17.25 7.78
CA LYS A 405 3.77 -15.92 8.01
C LYS A 405 4.91 -14.94 8.19
N ASP A 406 4.92 -13.84 7.43
CA ASP A 406 5.73 -12.65 7.65
C ASP A 406 7.11 -12.94 8.27
N TRP A 407 8.01 -13.62 7.54
CA TRP A 407 9.35 -13.93 8.05
C TRP A 407 10.39 -13.09 7.29
N PRO A 408 11.13 -12.19 7.96
CA PRO A 408 11.05 -11.82 9.39
C PRO A 408 9.84 -10.89 9.72
N PRO A 409 9.28 -10.97 10.95
CA PRO A 409 7.96 -10.37 11.24
C PRO A 409 7.97 -8.88 11.63
N THR A 410 9.09 -8.38 12.15
CA THR A 410 9.19 -7.02 12.73
C THR A 410 10.48 -6.30 12.37
N GLU A 411 11.35 -6.92 11.56
CA GLU A 411 12.68 -6.45 11.23
C GLU A 411 12.82 -6.35 9.71
N ASN A 412 13.57 -5.39 9.20
CA ASN A 412 13.84 -5.31 7.77
C ASN A 412 14.83 -6.40 7.35
N ILE A 413 14.59 -7.08 6.22
CA ILE A 413 15.46 -8.18 5.74
C ILE A 413 16.93 -7.74 5.59
N ALA A 414 17.18 -6.49 5.17
CA ALA A 414 18.54 -5.95 5.05
C ALA A 414 19.29 -5.84 6.39
N MET A 415 18.58 -5.82 7.53
CA MET A 415 19.17 -5.78 8.86
C MET A 415 19.32 -7.18 9.46
N LYS A 416 18.28 -8.02 9.38
CA LYS A 416 18.31 -9.35 10.01
C LYS A 416 19.03 -10.41 9.17
N PHE A 417 18.84 -10.37 7.85
CA PHE A 417 19.36 -11.36 6.91
C PHE A 417 20.19 -10.68 5.79
N PRO A 418 21.30 -9.99 6.14
CA PRO A 418 22.04 -9.16 5.18
C PRO A 418 22.62 -9.94 3.99
N GLU A 419 23.00 -11.21 4.17
CA GLU A 419 23.48 -12.07 3.08
C GLU A 419 22.36 -12.39 2.08
N LEU A 420 21.21 -12.89 2.55
CA LEU A 420 20.03 -13.13 1.72
C LEU A 420 19.51 -11.85 1.06
N TYR A 421 19.58 -10.71 1.75
CA TYR A 421 19.24 -9.41 1.16
C TYR A 421 20.17 -9.07 -0.01
N ASN A 422 21.49 -9.15 0.18
CA ASN A 422 22.46 -8.81 -0.85
C ASN A 422 22.36 -9.75 -2.07
N ASP A 423 22.17 -11.05 -1.83
CA ASP A 423 21.99 -12.04 -2.89
C ASP A 423 20.68 -11.82 -3.66
N PHE A 424 19.56 -11.66 -2.96
CA PHE A 424 18.28 -11.35 -3.58
C PHE A 424 18.39 -10.09 -4.46
N MET A 425 18.93 -8.99 -3.94
CA MET A 425 19.07 -7.74 -4.69
C MET A 425 20.06 -7.84 -5.87
N ALA A 426 20.91 -8.86 -5.92
CA ALA A 426 21.75 -9.17 -7.08
C ALA A 426 21.01 -9.97 -8.18
N THR A 427 20.02 -10.80 -7.81
CA THR A 427 19.14 -11.50 -8.77
C THR A 427 18.09 -10.60 -9.41
N VAL A 428 17.71 -9.48 -8.75
CA VAL A 428 16.67 -8.56 -9.23
C VAL A 428 16.95 -8.06 -10.67
N PRO A 429 16.10 -8.43 -11.66
CA PRO A 429 16.18 -7.87 -13.01
C PRO A 429 15.67 -6.43 -13.06
N MET A 430 16.04 -5.71 -14.13
CA MET A 430 15.76 -4.27 -14.28
C MET A 430 16.09 -3.46 -13.01
N PRO A 431 17.34 -3.54 -12.49
CA PRO A 431 17.73 -2.88 -11.25
C PRO A 431 17.52 -1.36 -11.28
N GLU A 432 17.43 -0.74 -12.46
CA GLU A 432 17.06 0.65 -12.65
C GLU A 432 15.64 0.98 -12.12
N TYR A 433 14.75 -0.02 -12.06
CA TYR A 433 13.38 0.06 -11.54
C TYR A 433 13.21 -0.50 -10.13
N ALA A 434 13.82 -1.65 -9.83
CA ALA A 434 13.51 -2.42 -8.62
C ALA A 434 14.61 -2.40 -7.54
N SER A 435 15.81 -1.85 -7.81
CA SER A 435 16.88 -1.80 -6.80
C SER A 435 16.85 -0.54 -5.92
N ALA A 436 17.55 -0.59 -4.77
CA ALA A 436 17.76 0.55 -3.88
C ALA A 436 18.62 1.69 -4.50
N GLY A 437 19.34 1.41 -5.59
CA GLY A 437 20.04 2.41 -6.41
C GLY A 437 19.28 2.80 -7.69
N GLY A 438 18.14 2.15 -7.96
CA GLY A 438 17.42 2.25 -9.23
C GLY A 438 16.92 3.65 -9.51
N TYR A 439 17.30 4.21 -10.66
CA TYR A 439 16.97 5.59 -10.97
C TYR A 439 15.48 5.84 -11.27
N PHE A 440 14.79 4.86 -11.85
CA PHE A 440 13.34 4.94 -12.05
C PHE A 440 12.56 4.61 -10.77
N ASN A 441 13.17 3.99 -9.76
CA ASN A 441 12.51 3.80 -8.46
C ASN A 441 12.36 5.13 -7.72
N LEU A 442 11.14 5.67 -7.70
CA LEU A 442 10.86 6.97 -7.10
C LEU A 442 10.82 6.91 -5.57
N ALA A 443 10.53 5.74 -4.98
CA ALA A 443 10.44 5.56 -3.53
C ALA A 443 11.77 5.84 -2.80
N ASN A 444 12.90 5.45 -3.42
CA ASN A 444 14.25 5.65 -2.88
C ASN A 444 14.58 7.12 -2.54
N ARG A 445 13.86 8.08 -3.13
CA ARG A 445 14.13 9.52 -3.01
C ARG A 445 13.55 10.17 -1.76
N LEU A 446 12.69 9.48 -1.02
CA LEU A 446 12.11 10.01 0.22
C LEU A 446 13.15 9.93 1.37
N PRO A 447 13.55 11.04 2.02
CA PRO A 447 14.57 11.02 3.07
C PRO A 447 14.15 10.17 4.28
N LYS A 448 15.11 9.54 4.96
CA LYS A 448 14.87 8.64 6.10
C LYS A 448 14.17 9.36 7.26
N GLU A 449 14.47 10.64 7.43
CA GLU A 449 13.89 11.57 8.40
C GLU A 449 12.38 11.78 8.21
N CYS A 450 11.85 11.47 7.02
CA CYS A 450 10.41 11.50 6.70
C CYS A 450 9.68 10.18 7.01
N LEU A 451 10.38 9.16 7.51
CA LEU A 451 9.88 7.79 7.72
C LEU A 451 9.32 7.15 6.43
N PRO A 452 10.17 6.84 5.43
CA PRO A 452 9.73 6.23 4.19
C PRO A 452 9.03 4.88 4.44
N PRO A 453 8.04 4.51 3.60
CA PRO A 453 7.31 3.24 3.75
C PRO A 453 8.24 2.05 3.50
N ASP A 454 8.00 0.93 4.19
CA ASP A 454 8.79 -0.28 3.97
C ASP A 454 8.33 -1.03 2.70
N LEU A 455 8.96 -0.64 1.60
CA LEU A 455 8.92 -1.33 0.31
C LEU A 455 10.06 -2.37 0.18
N GLY A 456 10.76 -2.67 1.27
CA GLY A 456 11.83 -3.67 1.31
C GLY A 456 11.36 -5.09 0.97
N PRO A 457 12.30 -5.99 0.67
CA PRO A 457 11.97 -7.33 0.22
C PRO A 457 11.26 -8.16 1.30
N LYS A 458 10.43 -9.10 0.85
CA LYS A 458 9.57 -9.98 1.67
C LYS A 458 9.67 -11.41 1.14
N MET A 459 9.86 -12.39 2.03
CA MET A 459 9.92 -13.80 1.68
C MET A 459 8.53 -14.45 1.72
N PHE A 460 8.22 -15.28 0.73
CA PHE A 460 6.97 -16.02 0.59
C PHE A 460 7.29 -17.51 0.44
N ILE A 461 7.21 -18.23 1.55
CA ILE A 461 7.53 -19.66 1.64
C ILE A 461 6.26 -20.42 1.93
N SER A 462 5.91 -21.41 1.12
CA SER A 462 4.72 -22.24 1.37
C SER A 462 4.79 -23.61 0.70
N TYR A 463 4.06 -24.57 1.27
CA TYR A 463 3.89 -25.89 0.70
C TYR A 463 3.12 -25.84 -0.63
N GLU A 464 3.10 -26.98 -1.32
CA GLU A 464 2.19 -27.27 -2.43
C GLU A 464 0.73 -26.98 -2.06
N ALA A 465 -0.09 -26.59 -3.04
CA ALA A 465 -1.48 -26.12 -2.87
C ALA A 465 -1.67 -24.87 -1.99
N GLY A 466 -0.59 -24.28 -1.43
CA GLY A 466 -0.62 -22.96 -0.80
C GLY A 466 -1.13 -21.88 -1.75
N LYS A 467 -2.00 -20.99 -1.25
CA LYS A 467 -2.64 -19.92 -2.05
C LYS A 467 -2.30 -18.52 -1.52
N THR A 468 -2.08 -17.60 -2.45
CA THR A 468 -2.23 -16.16 -2.23
C THR A 468 -3.55 -15.73 -2.87
N ASN A 469 -4.45 -15.18 -2.06
CA ASN A 469 -5.78 -14.74 -2.48
C ASN A 469 -5.72 -13.53 -3.42
N LEU A 470 -6.84 -13.24 -4.08
CA LEU A 470 -7.01 -12.11 -4.99
C LEU A 470 -6.88 -10.79 -4.23
N HIS A 471 -5.84 -10.02 -4.57
CA HIS A 471 -5.53 -8.71 -4.01
C HIS A 471 -4.90 -7.81 -5.09
N CYS A 472 -4.71 -6.52 -4.81
CA CYS A 472 -3.93 -5.61 -5.65
C CYS A 472 -3.15 -4.62 -4.80
N ASP A 473 -1.91 -4.35 -5.17
CA ASP A 473 -1.01 -3.50 -4.38
C ASP A 473 -1.00 -2.05 -4.85
N MET A 474 -0.55 -1.16 -3.97
CA MET A 474 -0.38 0.27 -4.28
C MET A 474 0.93 0.54 -5.02
N ALA A 475 1.96 -0.25 -4.73
CA ALA A 475 3.28 -0.21 -5.35
C ALA A 475 3.33 -1.14 -6.56
N ASP A 476 4.36 -0.98 -7.38
CA ASP A 476 4.81 -2.01 -8.31
C ASP A 476 5.56 -3.10 -7.53
N ALA A 477 5.58 -4.33 -8.03
CA ALA A 477 6.31 -5.42 -7.39
C ALA A 477 7.06 -6.30 -8.41
N VAL A 478 8.16 -6.92 -7.98
CA VAL A 478 8.81 -8.03 -8.69
C VAL A 478 8.98 -9.22 -7.74
N ASN A 479 8.47 -10.39 -8.13
CA ASN A 479 8.49 -11.62 -7.34
C ASN A 479 9.33 -12.69 -8.04
N ILE A 480 10.39 -13.15 -7.38
CA ILE A 480 11.38 -14.09 -7.93
C ILE A 480 11.26 -15.43 -7.20
N LEU A 481 10.96 -16.49 -7.95
CA LEU A 481 10.94 -17.86 -7.43
C LEU A 481 12.37 -18.41 -7.40
N HIS A 482 12.89 -18.61 -6.19
CA HIS A 482 14.27 -19.04 -5.96
C HIS A 482 14.40 -20.57 -5.88
N TYR A 483 13.41 -21.26 -5.29
CA TYR A 483 13.42 -22.72 -5.15
C TYR A 483 12.02 -23.32 -5.27
N ALA A 484 11.93 -24.52 -5.85
CA ALA A 484 10.73 -25.35 -5.82
C ALA A 484 11.05 -26.83 -5.58
N SER A 485 10.37 -27.45 -4.60
CA SER A 485 10.55 -28.86 -4.22
C SER A 485 10.42 -29.78 -5.43
N HIS A 486 11.20 -30.87 -5.47
CA HIS A 486 11.21 -31.80 -6.61
C HIS A 486 9.81 -32.32 -6.96
N VAL A 487 9.58 -32.58 -8.25
CA VAL A 487 8.35 -33.25 -8.72
C VAL A 487 8.50 -34.74 -8.42
N THR A 488 7.51 -35.35 -7.77
CA THR A 488 7.53 -36.77 -7.39
C THR A 488 7.46 -37.73 -8.58
N VAL A 489 6.94 -37.25 -9.72
CA VAL A 489 6.96 -37.93 -11.02
C VAL A 489 7.34 -36.90 -12.08
N PRO A 490 8.53 -36.98 -12.70
CA PRO A 490 8.87 -36.14 -13.85
C PRO A 490 7.90 -36.37 -15.01
N PRO A 491 7.55 -35.35 -15.81
CA PRO A 491 6.86 -35.56 -17.08
C PRO A 491 7.68 -36.49 -17.98
N ALA A 492 7.04 -37.47 -18.62
CA ALA A 492 7.71 -38.36 -19.57
C ALA A 492 8.23 -37.60 -20.80
N GLU A 493 7.48 -36.57 -21.22
CA GLU A 493 7.84 -35.62 -22.28
C GLU A 493 7.35 -34.22 -21.89
N GLY A 494 7.98 -33.18 -22.44
CA GLY A 494 7.61 -31.77 -22.25
C GLY A 494 8.37 -31.02 -21.16
N PRO A 495 8.15 -29.70 -21.02
CA PRO A 495 8.80 -28.88 -20.00
C PRO A 495 8.36 -29.29 -18.58
N PRO A 496 9.19 -29.06 -17.55
CA PRO A 496 8.85 -29.39 -16.18
C PRO A 496 7.57 -28.64 -15.73
N ALA A 497 6.75 -29.30 -14.91
CA ALA A 497 5.54 -28.66 -14.38
C ALA A 497 5.88 -27.40 -13.57
N PRO A 498 5.11 -26.30 -13.73
CA PRO A 498 5.37 -25.05 -13.02
C PRO A 498 5.27 -25.24 -11.51
N ALA A 499 5.99 -24.40 -10.78
CA ALA A 499 5.97 -24.43 -9.32
C ALA A 499 4.88 -23.51 -8.74
N ALA A 500 4.51 -22.45 -9.45
CA ALA A 500 3.34 -21.65 -9.14
C ALA A 500 2.61 -21.21 -10.43
N ILE A 501 1.29 -21.05 -10.33
CA ILE A 501 0.43 -20.47 -11.36
C ILE A 501 -0.13 -19.17 -10.81
N TRP A 502 0.14 -18.07 -11.52
CA TRP A 502 -0.40 -16.75 -11.24
C TRP A 502 -1.55 -16.46 -12.20
N HIS A 503 -2.56 -15.73 -11.71
CA HIS A 503 -3.56 -15.08 -12.54
C HIS A 503 -3.47 -13.58 -12.25
N VAL A 504 -3.04 -12.78 -13.23
CA VAL A 504 -2.95 -11.32 -13.12
C VAL A 504 -4.03 -10.70 -14.00
N PHE A 505 -4.82 -9.78 -13.46
CA PHE A 505 -5.97 -9.17 -14.14
C PHE A 505 -5.67 -7.73 -14.60
N PRO A 506 -6.23 -7.28 -15.73
CA PRO A 506 -6.08 -5.90 -16.22
C PRO A 506 -6.63 -4.87 -15.24
N SER A 507 -5.77 -3.94 -14.79
CA SER A 507 -6.14 -2.89 -13.82
C SER A 507 -7.21 -1.91 -14.34
N GLU A 508 -7.34 -1.72 -15.66
CA GLU A 508 -8.44 -0.96 -16.26
C GLU A 508 -9.82 -1.64 -16.14
N ARG A 509 -9.89 -2.96 -15.85
CA ARG A 509 -11.15 -3.67 -15.57
C ARG A 509 -11.45 -3.81 -14.07
N LEU A 510 -10.66 -3.19 -13.19
CA LEU A 510 -10.75 -3.30 -11.71
C LEU A 510 -12.15 -3.05 -11.14
N VAL A 511 -12.88 -2.07 -11.68
CA VAL A 511 -14.23 -1.71 -11.20
C VAL A 511 -15.23 -2.81 -11.53
N GLU A 512 -15.25 -3.27 -12.79
CA GLU A 512 -16.15 -4.31 -13.28
C GLU A 512 -15.87 -5.68 -12.63
N LEU A 513 -14.59 -6.02 -12.43
CA LEU A 513 -14.18 -7.19 -11.66
C LEU A 513 -14.69 -7.10 -10.21
N SER A 514 -14.55 -5.94 -9.56
CA SER A 514 -15.07 -5.71 -8.21
C SER A 514 -16.60 -5.83 -8.15
N ASP A 515 -17.33 -5.27 -9.11
CA ASP A 515 -18.79 -5.36 -9.16
C ASP A 515 -19.28 -6.80 -9.41
N TRP A 516 -18.59 -7.56 -10.26
CA TRP A 516 -18.86 -8.99 -10.49
C TRP A 516 -18.60 -9.83 -9.22
N LEU A 517 -17.43 -9.66 -8.60
CA LEU A 517 -17.07 -10.34 -7.35
C LEU A 517 -18.08 -10.03 -6.24
N TRP A 518 -18.49 -8.78 -6.11
CA TRP A 518 -19.50 -8.35 -5.14
C TRP A 518 -20.86 -8.99 -5.46
N LYS A 519 -21.30 -9.01 -6.73
CA LYS A 519 -22.57 -9.66 -7.14
C LYS A 519 -22.60 -11.14 -6.79
N LYS A 520 -21.48 -11.87 -6.94
CA LYS A 520 -21.37 -13.31 -6.64
C LYS A 520 -21.15 -13.61 -5.14
N HIS A 521 -20.42 -12.77 -4.41
CA HIS A 521 -19.93 -13.07 -3.04
C HIS A 521 -20.43 -12.13 -1.92
N LYS A 522 -21.40 -11.23 -2.19
CA LYS A 522 -21.93 -10.22 -1.26
C LYS A 522 -22.17 -10.69 0.18
N ALA A 523 -22.74 -11.89 0.35
CA ALA A 523 -23.08 -12.45 1.66
C ALA A 523 -21.84 -12.82 2.50
N PHE A 524 -20.83 -13.42 1.85
CA PHE A 524 -19.55 -13.75 2.48
C PHE A 524 -18.76 -12.48 2.83
N LEU A 525 -18.73 -11.51 1.91
CA LEU A 525 -17.94 -10.29 2.04
C LEU A 525 -18.39 -9.32 3.15
N LYS A 526 -19.59 -9.47 3.75
CA LYS A 526 -20.09 -8.61 4.86
C LYS A 526 -19.92 -7.09 4.64
N LYS A 527 -19.99 -6.62 3.39
CA LYS A 527 -19.73 -5.23 2.90
C LYS A 527 -18.27 -4.79 2.74
N TRP A 528 -17.27 -5.66 2.94
CA TRP A 528 -15.86 -5.38 2.61
C TRP A 528 -15.62 -5.39 1.09
N HIS A 529 -14.69 -4.55 0.60
CA HIS A 529 -14.35 -4.48 -0.82
C HIS A 529 -13.71 -5.82 -1.28
N PRO A 530 -14.18 -6.45 -2.37
CA PRO A 530 -13.86 -7.85 -2.68
C PRO A 530 -12.36 -8.12 -2.80
N ILE A 531 -11.63 -7.23 -3.47
CA ILE A 531 -10.18 -7.37 -3.72
C ILE A 531 -9.36 -6.86 -2.52
N HIS A 532 -9.80 -5.79 -1.84
CA HIS A 532 -9.04 -5.19 -0.73
C HIS A 532 -9.24 -5.94 0.60
N SER A 533 -10.21 -6.85 0.64
CA SER A 533 -10.40 -7.81 1.75
C SER A 533 -9.41 -8.98 1.70
N GLN A 534 -8.75 -9.21 0.56
CA GLN A 534 -7.86 -10.36 0.33
C GLN A 534 -8.48 -11.73 0.70
N SER A 535 -9.82 -11.83 0.68
CA SER A 535 -10.57 -12.95 1.26
C SER A 535 -11.10 -13.96 0.21
N LEU A 536 -10.82 -13.74 -1.08
CA LEU A 536 -11.33 -14.56 -2.18
C LEU A 536 -10.20 -15.15 -3.01
N PHE A 537 -10.35 -16.40 -3.44
CA PHE A 537 -9.58 -16.99 -4.54
C PHE A 537 -10.58 -17.43 -5.61
N LEU A 538 -10.29 -17.16 -6.88
CA LEU A 538 -11.09 -17.60 -8.01
C LEU A 538 -10.58 -18.96 -8.50
N GLU A 539 -11.35 -20.02 -8.22
CA GLU A 539 -11.17 -21.35 -8.80
C GLU A 539 -11.50 -21.34 -10.31
N GLU A 540 -11.13 -22.40 -11.04
CA GLU A 540 -11.23 -22.46 -12.50
C GLU A 540 -12.66 -22.25 -13.01
N GLU A 541 -13.67 -22.84 -12.36
CA GLU A 541 -15.07 -22.62 -12.73
C GLU A 541 -15.51 -21.15 -12.53
N GLN A 542 -14.93 -20.44 -11.56
CA GLN A 542 -15.20 -19.02 -11.34
C GLN A 542 -14.47 -18.13 -12.36
N LEU A 543 -13.26 -18.51 -12.79
CA LEU A 543 -12.52 -17.82 -13.85
C LEU A 543 -13.24 -17.97 -15.21
N VAL A 544 -13.73 -19.17 -15.53
CA VAL A 544 -14.55 -19.43 -16.72
C VAL A 544 -15.86 -18.64 -16.67
N ALA A 545 -16.54 -18.63 -15.51
CA ALA A 545 -17.76 -17.84 -15.32
C ALA A 545 -17.52 -16.32 -15.43
N LEU A 546 -16.40 -15.81 -14.91
CA LEU A 546 -16.00 -14.40 -15.08
C LEU A 546 -15.79 -14.07 -16.56
N ALA A 547 -15.03 -14.90 -17.28
CA ALA A 547 -14.76 -14.70 -18.70
C ALA A 547 -16.04 -14.76 -19.56
N ALA A 548 -17.00 -15.61 -19.20
CA ALA A 548 -18.30 -15.69 -19.87
C ALA A 548 -19.22 -14.49 -19.53
N ASP A 549 -19.28 -14.07 -18.25
CA ASP A 549 -20.16 -12.99 -17.78
C ASP A 549 -19.67 -11.58 -18.19
N THR A 550 -18.36 -11.40 -18.43
CA THR A 550 -17.73 -10.06 -18.56
C THR A 550 -16.67 -9.93 -19.67
N GLY A 551 -16.21 -11.05 -20.24
CA GLY A 551 -15.04 -11.05 -21.13
C GLY A 551 -13.71 -10.72 -20.43
N ILE A 552 -13.67 -10.56 -19.09
CA ILE A 552 -12.42 -10.37 -18.34
C ILE A 552 -11.67 -11.71 -18.30
N ARG A 553 -10.43 -11.71 -18.80
CA ARG A 553 -9.50 -12.84 -18.70
C ARG A 553 -8.19 -12.35 -18.07
N PRO A 554 -7.58 -13.14 -17.16
CA PRO A 554 -6.26 -12.83 -16.63
C PRO A 554 -5.16 -13.19 -17.64
N TRP A 555 -3.98 -12.57 -17.51
CA TRP A 555 -2.73 -13.22 -17.87
C TRP A 555 -2.52 -14.41 -16.95
N VAL A 556 -2.44 -15.61 -17.52
CA VAL A 556 -1.98 -16.80 -16.79
C VAL A 556 -0.47 -16.87 -16.92
N ILE A 557 0.25 -16.93 -15.80
CA ILE A 557 1.71 -17.03 -15.78
C ILE A 557 2.09 -18.30 -15.02
N HIS A 558 2.76 -19.20 -15.73
CA HIS A 558 3.42 -20.37 -15.18
C HIS A 558 4.82 -19.95 -14.72
N GLN A 559 5.11 -20.06 -13.42
CA GLN A 559 6.36 -19.62 -12.81
C GLN A 559 7.23 -20.82 -12.41
N HIS A 560 8.48 -20.80 -12.84
CA HIS A 560 9.53 -21.80 -12.59
C HIS A 560 10.70 -21.18 -11.81
N PRO A 561 11.54 -21.98 -11.12
CA PRO A 561 12.73 -21.46 -10.45
C PRO A 561 13.65 -20.76 -11.46
N GLY A 562 13.99 -19.50 -11.20
CA GLY A 562 14.62 -18.61 -12.18
C GLY A 562 13.74 -17.42 -12.60
N ASP A 563 12.41 -17.55 -12.47
CA ASP A 563 11.47 -16.56 -13.01
C ASP A 563 11.14 -15.43 -12.02
N ALA A 564 11.43 -14.21 -12.47
CA ALA A 564 10.95 -12.97 -11.89
C ALA A 564 9.65 -12.53 -12.58
N VAL A 565 8.53 -12.54 -11.85
CA VAL A 565 7.24 -12.01 -12.30
C VAL A 565 7.11 -10.57 -11.81
N PHE A 566 7.03 -9.62 -12.74
CA PHE A 566 6.71 -8.22 -12.45
C PHE A 566 5.19 -7.99 -12.48
N ILE A 567 4.67 -7.33 -11.44
CA ILE A 567 3.26 -6.98 -11.27
C ILE A 567 3.13 -5.44 -11.22
N PRO A 568 2.46 -4.81 -12.20
CA PRO A 568 2.20 -3.37 -12.17
C PRO A 568 1.26 -2.98 -11.03
N ALA A 569 1.49 -1.82 -10.42
CA ALA A 569 0.63 -1.29 -9.36
C ALA A 569 -0.86 -1.31 -9.75
N GLY A 570 -1.72 -1.75 -8.83
CA GLY A 570 -3.16 -1.83 -9.01
C GLY A 570 -3.69 -2.96 -9.91
N CYS A 571 -2.84 -3.81 -10.50
CA CYS A 571 -3.30 -5.03 -11.19
C CYS A 571 -3.72 -6.09 -10.15
N PRO A 572 -4.99 -6.52 -10.12
CA PRO A 572 -5.41 -7.60 -9.22
C PRO A 572 -4.73 -8.90 -9.59
N HIS A 573 -4.28 -9.68 -8.62
CA HIS A 573 -3.67 -10.97 -8.88
C HIS A 573 -3.85 -11.97 -7.73
N GLN A 574 -3.74 -13.25 -8.08
CA GLN A 574 -3.80 -14.39 -7.17
C GLN A 574 -2.79 -15.46 -7.58
N VAL A 575 -2.31 -16.27 -6.64
CA VAL A 575 -1.24 -17.27 -6.86
C VAL A 575 -1.60 -18.61 -6.25
N ARG A 576 -1.37 -19.70 -6.98
CA ARG A 576 -1.42 -21.08 -6.47
C ARG A 576 -0.05 -21.73 -6.59
N ASN A 577 0.47 -22.29 -5.51
CA ASN A 577 1.61 -23.20 -5.58
C ASN A 577 1.16 -24.57 -6.12
N CYS A 578 1.88 -25.07 -7.13
CA CYS A 578 1.79 -26.44 -7.62
C CYS A 578 2.90 -27.33 -7.04
N ARG A 579 3.92 -26.75 -6.41
CA ARG A 579 5.04 -27.40 -5.70
C ARG A 579 5.33 -26.62 -4.41
N GLY A 580 6.03 -27.19 -3.43
CA GLY A 580 6.52 -26.42 -2.29
C GLY A 580 7.54 -25.38 -2.79
N ALA A 581 7.39 -24.10 -2.44
CA ALA A 581 8.12 -23.02 -3.08
C ALA A 581 8.67 -21.98 -2.09
N ILE A 582 9.85 -21.45 -2.40
CA ILE A 582 10.49 -20.31 -1.73
C ILE A 582 10.61 -19.19 -2.76
N LYS A 583 9.89 -18.09 -2.53
CA LYS A 583 9.94 -16.87 -3.35
C LYS A 583 10.40 -15.71 -2.50
N CYS A 584 11.01 -14.70 -3.11
CA CYS A 584 11.25 -13.40 -2.50
C CYS A 584 10.75 -12.31 -3.46
N ALA A 585 10.15 -11.24 -2.95
CA ALA A 585 9.68 -10.13 -3.77
C ALA A 585 10.05 -8.79 -3.15
N VAL A 586 10.19 -7.74 -3.96
CA VAL A 586 10.43 -6.36 -3.52
C VAL A 586 9.48 -5.40 -4.21
N ASP A 587 9.02 -4.40 -3.46
CA ASP A 587 8.11 -3.37 -3.93
C ASP A 587 8.90 -2.16 -4.45
N PHE A 588 8.41 -1.49 -5.49
CA PHE A 588 9.02 -0.28 -6.05
C PHE A 588 7.96 0.70 -6.55
N LEU A 589 8.38 1.90 -6.96
CA LEU A 589 7.49 2.93 -7.47
C LEU A 589 7.99 3.46 -8.81
N SER A 590 7.50 2.90 -9.91
CA SER A 590 7.83 3.35 -11.26
C SER A 590 7.17 4.69 -11.61
N PRO A 591 7.73 5.49 -12.54
CA PRO A 591 7.07 6.67 -13.07
C PRO A 591 5.74 6.35 -13.78
N GLU A 592 5.71 5.28 -14.56
CA GLU A 592 4.59 4.87 -15.41
C GLU A 592 3.29 4.68 -14.61
N ASN A 593 3.38 4.03 -13.46
CA ASN A 593 2.20 3.56 -12.72
C ASN A 593 1.77 4.49 -11.59
N LEU A 594 2.43 5.64 -11.41
CA LEU A 594 2.14 6.66 -10.39
C LEU A 594 0.65 7.04 -10.27
N GLU A 595 -0.07 7.17 -11.39
CA GLU A 595 -1.51 7.49 -11.38
C GLU A 595 -2.34 6.34 -10.79
N MET A 596 -1.97 5.09 -11.10
CA MET A 596 -2.62 3.92 -10.54
C MET A 596 -2.27 3.76 -9.05
N SER A 597 -1.01 3.92 -8.65
CA SER A 597 -0.61 3.99 -7.24
C SER A 597 -1.43 5.04 -6.48
N ALA A 598 -1.56 6.26 -7.03
CA ALA A 598 -2.38 7.30 -6.44
C ALA A 598 -3.86 6.91 -6.33
N SER A 599 -4.43 6.29 -7.37
CA SER A 599 -5.82 5.79 -7.36
C SER A 599 -6.03 4.74 -6.27
N ILE A 600 -5.18 3.72 -6.22
CA ILE A 600 -5.28 2.59 -5.29
C ILE A 600 -5.05 3.04 -3.85
N THR A 601 -4.07 3.90 -3.56
CA THR A 601 -3.89 4.50 -2.22
C THR A 601 -5.13 5.31 -1.78
N ASN A 602 -5.80 6.04 -2.68
CA ASN A 602 -7.06 6.73 -2.38
C ASN A 602 -8.26 5.78 -2.17
N GLN A 603 -8.18 4.53 -2.62
CA GLN A 603 -9.16 3.48 -2.27
C GLN A 603 -8.87 2.90 -0.89
N PHE A 604 -7.61 2.54 -0.62
CA PHE A 604 -7.18 2.04 0.69
C PHE A 604 -7.35 3.06 1.81
N SER A 605 -7.29 4.37 1.54
CA SER A 605 -7.56 5.41 2.53
C SER A 605 -9.03 5.50 3.01
N LYS A 606 -9.91 4.61 2.54
CA LYS A 606 -11.26 4.37 3.09
C LYS A 606 -11.24 3.31 4.20
N LEU A 607 -10.16 2.55 4.32
CA LEU A 607 -9.86 1.60 5.41
C LEU A 607 -8.92 2.28 6.43
N PRO A 608 -8.85 1.81 7.68
CA PRO A 608 -7.96 2.37 8.69
C PRO A 608 -6.50 1.92 8.47
N LYS A 609 -5.83 2.49 7.46
CA LYS A 609 -4.39 2.43 7.25
C LYS A 609 -3.82 3.82 6.98
N ILE A 610 -2.58 4.04 7.43
CA ILE A 610 -1.78 5.25 7.19
C ILE A 610 -1.40 5.34 5.70
N ASP A 611 -0.92 6.49 5.20
CA ASP A 611 -0.34 6.61 3.84
C ASP A 611 0.91 5.75 3.66
N ALA A 612 0.71 4.46 3.41
CA ALA A 612 1.77 3.48 3.27
C ALA A 612 2.53 3.55 1.93
N LEU A 613 2.36 4.62 1.14
CA LEU A 613 3.31 5.02 0.07
C LEU A 613 3.97 6.38 0.32
N GLN A 614 3.44 7.21 1.23
CA GLN A 614 3.78 8.63 1.37
C GLN A 614 3.81 9.40 0.02
N LEU A 615 2.94 9.02 -0.92
CA LEU A 615 3.15 9.27 -2.35
C LEU A 615 3.41 10.75 -2.71
N LYS A 616 2.78 11.70 -1.99
CA LYS A 616 2.98 13.14 -2.23
C LYS A 616 4.32 13.66 -1.70
N SER A 617 4.82 13.12 -0.58
CA SER A 617 6.19 13.37 -0.12
C SER A 617 7.18 12.87 -1.16
N THR A 618 6.99 11.64 -1.65
CA THR A 618 7.83 10.98 -2.66
C THR A 618 7.87 11.78 -3.97
N LEU A 619 6.72 12.21 -4.49
CA LEU A 619 6.62 13.07 -5.68
C LEU A 619 7.35 14.42 -5.53
N LEU A 620 7.36 15.01 -4.33
CA LEU A 620 8.05 16.28 -4.07
C LEU A 620 9.57 16.11 -4.06
N PHE A 621 10.09 15.11 -3.35
CA PHE A 621 11.54 14.87 -3.33
C PHE A 621 12.06 14.37 -4.67
N ALA A 622 11.26 13.59 -5.41
CA ALA A 622 11.54 13.28 -6.81
C ALA A 622 11.60 14.52 -7.70
N TRP A 623 10.64 15.46 -7.58
CA TRP A 623 10.74 16.72 -8.30
C TRP A 623 12.00 17.52 -7.91
N LYS A 624 12.41 17.54 -6.64
CA LYS A 624 13.60 18.30 -6.19
C LYS A 624 14.89 17.77 -6.84
N GLU A 625 15.16 16.47 -6.77
CA GLU A 625 16.35 15.84 -7.38
C GLU A 625 16.45 16.18 -8.88
N LEU A 626 15.35 15.99 -9.60
CA LEU A 626 15.26 16.18 -11.06
C LEU A 626 15.43 17.63 -11.54
N MET A 627 15.66 18.58 -10.63
CA MET A 627 15.61 20.02 -10.88
C MET A 627 16.75 20.82 -10.23
N ASP A 628 17.47 20.22 -9.28
CA ASP A 628 18.69 20.79 -8.71
C ASP A 628 19.95 20.40 -9.52
N GLU A 629 19.79 19.53 -10.53
CA GLU A 629 20.78 19.12 -11.56
C GLU A 629 20.28 19.32 -13.02
#